data_AF-A0A939D1B5-F1
#
_entry.id   AF-A0A939D1B5-F1
#
_cell.length_a   1.000
_cell.length_b   1.000
_cell.length_c   1.000
_cell.angle_alpha   90.00
_cell.angle_beta   90.00
_cell.angle_gamma   90.00
#
_symmetry.space_group_name_H-M   'P 1'
#
loop_
_entity.id
_entity.type
_entity.pdbx_description
1 polymer ?
#
loop_
_entity_poly.entity_id
_entity_poly.type
_entity_poly.pdbx_seq_one_letter_code
_entity_poly.pdbx_strand_id
1 'polypeptide(L)'
;MNFREFSPTQPVILGFDPGRDKCGLAVMGLDRQLHYHQVVLAKEAIATIETLRQRFPISLMVMGDQTTAKQWREKLYQELTEPLSIILVDERYTTLEARDRYWQMYPPKGLIKLLPQGLRQPPRPIDDIVAILLIERYLNRLTESAASQF
;
A
#
# COMPACT_ATOMS: atom_id res chain seq x y z
N MET A 1 6.59 -15.76 20.35
CA MET A 1 6.55 -15.04 19.06
C MET A 1 7.15 -13.67 19.32
N ASN A 2 8.38 -13.41 18.85
CA ASN A 2 9.03 -12.11 19.03
C ASN A 2 8.37 -11.13 18.07
N PHE A 3 7.57 -10.21 18.60
CA PHE A 3 7.21 -8.99 17.89
C PHE A 3 8.52 -8.22 17.72
N ARG A 4 9.05 -8.17 16.49
CA ARG A 4 10.17 -7.28 16.18
C ARG A 4 9.60 -5.87 16.24
N GLU A 5 9.86 -5.18 17.34
CA GLU A 5 9.54 -3.77 17.46
C GLU A 5 10.24 -3.01 16.33
N PHE A 6 9.49 -2.12 15.69
CA PHE A 6 9.99 -1.25 14.64
C PHE A 6 11.19 -0.46 15.17
N SER A 7 12.36 -0.60 14.52
CA SER A 7 13.52 0.21 14.82
C SER A 7 13.46 1.48 13.96
N PRO A 8 13.55 2.69 14.55
CA PRO A 8 13.44 3.95 13.81
C PRO A 8 14.54 4.17 12.76
N THR A 9 15.54 3.29 12.68
CA THR A 9 16.61 3.33 11.68
C THR A 9 16.34 2.43 10.47
N GLN A 10 15.27 1.61 10.48
CA GLN A 10 14.97 0.75 9.34
C GLN A 10 14.17 1.54 8.28
N PRO A 11 14.68 1.66 7.04
CA PRO A 11 13.97 2.35 5.99
C PRO A 11 12.67 1.62 5.66
N VAL A 12 11.60 2.39 5.46
CA VAL A 12 10.28 1.88 5.10
C VAL A 12 9.81 2.52 3.79
N ILE A 13 8.93 1.80 3.11
CA ILE A 13 8.28 2.23 1.88
C ILE A 13 6.82 2.54 2.18
N LEU A 14 6.34 3.65 1.64
CA LEU A 14 4.93 4.02 1.66
C LEU A 14 4.25 3.57 0.36
N GLY A 15 3.29 2.67 0.45
CA GLY A 15 2.37 2.32 -0.62
C GLY A 15 1.21 3.30 -0.65
N PHE A 16 0.83 3.75 -1.84
CA PHE A 16 -0.28 4.66 -2.05
C PHE A 16 -1.12 4.22 -3.25
N ASP A 17 -2.38 3.85 -2.99
CA ASP A 17 -3.40 3.57 -4.02
C ASP A 17 -4.33 4.78 -4.13
N PRO A 18 -4.11 5.68 -5.10
CA PRO A 18 -4.88 6.91 -5.24
C PRO A 18 -6.26 6.69 -5.87
N GLY A 19 -7.33 6.96 -5.12
CA GLY A 19 -8.68 7.02 -5.67
C GLY A 19 -9.22 8.45 -5.78
N ARG A 20 -10.44 8.56 -6.31
CA ARG A 20 -11.17 9.84 -6.42
C ARG A 20 -11.73 10.29 -5.07
N ASP A 21 -12.38 9.38 -4.35
CA ASP A 21 -13.09 9.68 -3.10
C ASP A 21 -12.34 9.17 -1.86
N LYS A 22 -11.59 8.10 -2.03
CA LYS A 22 -10.82 7.40 -0.99
C LYS A 22 -9.47 6.97 -1.54
N CYS A 23 -8.48 6.82 -0.68
CA CYS A 23 -7.16 6.32 -1.04
C CYS A 23 -6.71 5.24 -0.06
N GLY A 24 -5.96 4.27 -0.56
CA GLY A 24 -5.25 3.29 0.25
C GLY A 24 -3.87 3.77 0.63
N LEU A 25 -3.48 3.55 1.89
CA LEU A 25 -2.12 3.80 2.39
C LEU A 25 -1.60 2.54 3.07
N ALA A 26 -0.31 2.26 2.90
CA ALA A 26 0.39 1.20 3.62
C ALA A 26 1.85 1.59 3.90
N VAL A 27 2.41 1.20 5.03
CA VAL A 27 3.83 1.38 5.37
C VAL A 27 4.43 0.02 5.65
N MET A 28 5.48 -0.32 4.90
CA MET A 28 6.13 -1.63 4.99
C MET A 28 7.65 -1.49 4.98
N GLY A 29 8.33 -2.22 5.86
CA GLY A 29 9.79 -2.33 5.87
C GLY A 29 10.33 -3.14 4.70
N LEU A 30 11.63 -2.97 4.40
CA LEU A 30 12.31 -3.77 3.37
C LEU A 30 12.33 -5.27 3.70
N ASP A 31 12.16 -5.62 4.98
CA ASP A 31 12.00 -6.98 5.47
C ASP A 31 10.57 -7.54 5.29
N ARG A 32 9.71 -6.81 4.57
CA ARG A 32 8.31 -7.12 4.28
C ARG A 32 7.41 -7.12 5.52
N GLN A 33 7.85 -6.55 6.63
CA GLN A 33 6.96 -6.33 7.78
C GLN A 33 6.03 -5.15 7.52
N LEU A 34 4.74 -5.39 7.67
CA LEU A 34 3.71 -4.37 7.56
C LEU A 34 3.57 -3.61 8.88
N HIS A 35 3.82 -2.30 8.87
CA HIS A 35 3.77 -1.44 10.05
C HIS A 35 2.46 -0.65 10.17
N TYR A 36 1.86 -0.32 9.04
CA TYR A 36 0.61 0.44 8.98
C TYR A 36 -0.11 0.16 7.68
N HIS A 37 -1.45 0.17 7.71
CA HIS A 37 -2.27 0.29 6.50
C HIS A 37 -3.65 0.83 6.85
N GLN A 38 -4.22 1.68 5.98
CA GLN A 38 -5.53 2.29 6.19
C GLN A 38 -6.12 2.81 4.87
N VAL A 39 -7.45 2.74 4.76
CA VAL A 39 -8.19 3.50 3.75
C VAL A 39 -8.62 4.84 4.35
N VAL A 40 -8.27 5.92 3.68
CA VAL A 40 -8.58 7.31 4.09
C VAL A 40 -9.41 8.01 3.04
N LEU A 41 -10.09 9.10 3.41
CA LEU A 41 -10.74 9.96 2.42
C LEU A 41 -9.68 10.67 1.58
N ALA A 42 -9.95 10.88 0.28
CA ALA A 42 -9.01 11.53 -0.63
C ALA A 42 -8.56 12.91 -0.12
N LYS A 43 -9.46 13.68 0.49
CA LYS A 43 -9.13 14.99 1.08
C LYS A 43 -8.15 14.92 2.26
N GLU A 44 -8.07 13.78 2.94
CA GLU A 44 -7.23 13.54 4.13
C GLU A 44 -5.90 12.86 3.79
N ALA A 45 -5.73 12.41 2.54
CA ALA A 45 -4.60 11.58 2.14
C ALA A 45 -3.24 12.25 2.40
N ILE A 46 -3.07 13.51 1.98
CA ILE A 46 -1.80 14.23 2.11
C ILE A 46 -1.45 14.50 3.58
N ALA A 47 -2.41 14.95 4.38
CA ALA A 47 -2.21 15.14 5.81
C ALA A 47 -1.85 13.83 6.53
N THR A 48 -2.46 12.72 6.11
CA THR A 48 -2.13 11.38 6.63
C THR A 48 -0.72 10.96 6.22
N ILE A 49 -0.33 11.20 4.96
CA ILE A 49 1.03 10.92 4.47
C ILE A 49 2.06 11.70 5.28
N GLU A 50 1.85 12.99 5.54
CA GLU A 50 2.76 13.79 6.39
C GLU A 50 2.86 13.25 7.81
N THR A 51 1.73 12.86 8.41
CA THR A 51 1.71 12.25 9.74
C THR A 51 2.51 10.94 9.77
N LEU A 52 2.41 10.12 8.72
CA LEU A 52 3.19 8.89 8.59
C LEU A 52 4.68 9.18 8.43
N ARG A 53 5.06 10.20 7.66
CA ARG A 53 6.47 10.62 7.48
C ARG A 53 7.10 11.16 8.76
N GLN A 54 6.32 11.73 9.68
CA GLN A 54 6.82 12.12 11.01
C GLN A 54 7.07 10.91 11.91
N ARG A 55 6.32 9.81 11.71
CA ARG A 55 6.38 8.61 12.53
C ARG A 55 7.39 7.58 12.01
N PHE A 56 7.61 7.53 10.70
CA PHE A 56 8.43 6.53 10.05
C PHE A 56 9.43 7.19 9.07
N PRO A 57 10.65 6.65 8.91
CA PRO A 57 11.67 7.14 7.99
C PRO A 57 11.32 6.75 6.53
N ILE A 58 10.23 7.32 6.01
CA ILE A 58 9.75 7.11 4.65
C ILE A 58 10.55 7.97 3.69
N SER A 59 11.36 7.34 2.85
CA SER A 59 12.12 8.01 1.78
C SER A 59 11.59 7.72 0.37
N LEU A 60 10.69 6.75 0.24
CA LEU A 60 10.13 6.29 -1.03
C LEU A 60 8.62 6.03 -0.90
N MET A 61 7.87 6.56 -1.86
CA MET A 61 6.49 6.20 -2.13
C MET A 61 6.39 5.33 -3.38
N VAL A 62 5.67 4.23 -3.28
CA VAL A 62 5.20 3.46 -4.42
C VAL A 62 3.74 3.81 -4.65
N MET A 63 3.43 4.32 -5.84
CA MET A 63 2.08 4.77 -6.19
C MET A 63 1.54 4.00 -7.38
N GLY A 64 0.23 3.75 -7.36
CA GLY A 64 -0.51 3.23 -8.49
C GLY A 64 -0.42 4.07 -9.75
N ASP A 65 -0.43 3.41 -10.91
CA ASP A 65 -0.42 4.06 -12.23
C ASP A 65 -1.80 4.21 -12.88
N GLN A 66 -2.88 4.12 -12.09
CA GLN A 66 -4.26 4.29 -12.54
C GLN A 66 -4.55 5.70 -13.12
N THR A 67 -5.78 5.88 -13.62
CA THR A 67 -6.26 7.10 -14.30
C THR A 67 -6.02 8.41 -13.52
N THR A 68 -6.04 8.36 -12.19
CA THR A 68 -5.87 9.53 -11.31
C THR A 68 -4.40 9.82 -10.95
N ALA A 69 -3.46 8.94 -11.33
CA ALA A 69 -2.05 9.00 -10.91
C ALA A 69 -1.37 10.34 -11.26
N LYS A 70 -1.63 10.89 -12.45
CA LYS A 70 -1.03 12.16 -12.87
C LYS A 70 -1.44 13.32 -11.96
N GLN A 71 -2.74 13.45 -11.71
CA GLN A 71 -3.30 14.49 -10.84
C GLN A 71 -2.77 14.35 -9.41
N TRP A 72 -2.73 13.13 -8.89
CA TRP A 72 -2.20 12.88 -7.55
C TRP A 72 -0.72 13.18 -7.44
N ARG A 73 0.07 12.84 -8.44
CA ARG A 73 1.50 13.16 -8.47
C ARG A 73 1.73 14.66 -8.41
N GLU A 74 1.01 15.44 -9.20
CA GLU A 74 1.08 16.91 -9.17
C GLU A 74 0.69 17.45 -7.79
N LYS A 75 -0.41 16.95 -7.22
CA LYS A 75 -0.89 17.34 -5.89
C LYS A 75 0.15 17.05 -4.80
N LEU A 76 0.75 15.87 -4.83
CA LEU A 76 1.81 15.47 -3.89
C LEU A 76 3.04 16.36 -4.03
N TYR A 77 3.45 16.71 -5.25
CA TYR A 77 4.59 17.62 -5.45
C TYR A 77 4.32 19.04 -4.94
N GLN A 78 3.08 19.51 -4.99
CA GLN A 78 2.71 20.87 -4.59
C GLN A 78 2.44 21.01 -3.09
N GLU A 79 1.83 20.00 -2.48
CA GLU A 79 1.28 20.11 -1.11
C GLU A 79 2.14 19.41 -0.05
N LEU A 80 3.07 18.50 -0.41
CA LEU A 80 3.99 17.92 0.57
C LEU A 80 5.04 18.95 1.00
N THR A 81 5.34 18.96 2.30
CA THR A 81 6.30 19.88 2.93
C THR A 81 7.72 19.63 2.44
N GLU A 82 8.07 18.35 2.28
CA GLU A 82 9.36 17.92 1.76
C GLU A 82 9.18 17.04 0.53
N PRO A 83 10.06 17.11 -0.48
CA PRO A 83 10.00 16.24 -1.64
C PRO A 83 10.03 14.77 -1.24
N LEU A 84 9.21 13.96 -1.91
CA LEU A 84 9.17 12.51 -1.73
C LEU A 84 9.44 11.85 -3.07
N SER A 85 10.33 10.86 -3.09
CA SER A 85 10.56 10.04 -4.29
C SER A 85 9.32 9.20 -4.55
N ILE A 86 8.77 9.27 -5.76
CA ILE A 86 7.56 8.54 -6.15
C ILE A 86 7.90 7.61 -7.33
N ILE A 87 7.67 6.32 -7.15
CA ILE A 87 7.79 5.30 -8.20
C ILE A 87 6.39 4.80 -8.56
N LEU A 88 6.07 4.82 -9.85
CA LEU A 88 4.82 4.26 -10.36
C LEU A 88 4.95 2.74 -10.54
N VAL A 89 3.93 2.00 -10.10
CA VAL A 89 3.85 0.55 -10.27
C VAL A 89 2.54 0.17 -10.95
N ASP A 90 2.66 -0.66 -11.98
CA ASP A 90 1.53 -1.22 -12.72
C ASP A 90 0.57 -1.98 -11.80
N GLU A 91 -0.70 -1.57 -11.84
CA GLU A 91 -1.77 -2.10 -10.99
C GLU A 91 -2.71 -3.09 -11.67
N ARG A 92 -2.38 -3.60 -12.86
CA ARG A 92 -3.26 -4.56 -13.54
C ARG A 92 -3.66 -5.72 -12.62
N TYR A 93 -4.98 -5.95 -12.55
CA TYR A 93 -5.65 -6.99 -11.76
C TYR A 93 -5.51 -6.90 -10.22
N THR A 94 -4.91 -5.83 -9.69
CA THR A 94 -4.60 -5.71 -8.25
C THR A 94 -5.86 -5.70 -7.37
N THR A 95 -7.00 -5.22 -7.86
CA THR A 95 -8.25 -5.26 -7.08
C THR A 95 -8.74 -6.68 -6.81
N LEU A 96 -8.58 -7.61 -7.77
CA LEU A 96 -8.96 -9.02 -7.55
C LEU A 96 -8.00 -9.68 -6.56
N GLU A 97 -6.70 -9.46 -6.73
CA GLU A 97 -5.67 -9.93 -5.81
C GLU A 97 -5.89 -9.38 -4.39
N ALA A 98 -6.26 -8.11 -4.26
CA ALA A 98 -6.55 -7.48 -2.98
C ALA A 98 -7.74 -8.12 -2.27
N ARG A 99 -8.75 -8.61 -3.01
CA ARG A 99 -9.89 -9.35 -2.41
C ARG A 99 -9.44 -10.69 -1.85
N ASP A 100 -8.60 -11.41 -2.58
CA ASP A 100 -8.05 -12.68 -2.07
C ASP A 100 -7.14 -12.44 -0.88
N ARG A 101 -6.29 -11.41 -0.94
CA ARG A 101 -5.40 -11.00 0.14
C ARG A 101 -6.17 -10.58 1.40
N TYR A 102 -7.31 -9.91 1.25
CA TYR A 102 -8.21 -9.59 2.38
C TYR A 102 -8.62 -10.85 3.15
N TRP A 103 -9.02 -11.92 2.45
CA TRP A 103 -9.44 -13.15 3.12
C TRP A 103 -8.29 -13.96 3.71
N GLN A 104 -7.06 -13.76 3.24
CA GLN A 104 -5.86 -14.31 3.89
C GLN A 104 -5.55 -13.59 5.21
N MET A 105 -5.67 -12.25 5.23
CA MET A 105 -5.43 -11.43 6.42
C MET A 105 -6.57 -11.55 7.45
N TYR A 106 -7.81 -11.66 6.97
CA TYR A 106 -9.02 -11.70 7.78
C TYR A 106 -9.86 -12.92 7.37
N PRO A 107 -9.52 -14.12 7.86
CA PRO A 107 -10.23 -15.35 7.50
C PRO A 107 -11.75 -15.24 7.72
N PRO A 108 -12.57 -15.71 6.77
CA PRO A 108 -14.03 -15.57 6.85
C PRO A 108 -14.60 -16.31 8.06
N LYS A 109 -15.55 -15.67 8.75
CA LYS A 109 -16.22 -16.20 9.94
C LYS A 109 -17.72 -16.38 9.69
N GLY A 110 -18.36 -17.25 10.48
CA GLY A 110 -19.81 -17.48 10.42
C GLY A 110 -20.29 -17.94 9.04
N LEU A 111 -21.43 -17.40 8.60
CA LEU A 111 -22.08 -17.76 7.33
C LEU A 111 -21.21 -17.50 6.10
N ILE A 112 -20.30 -16.51 6.14
CA ILE A 112 -19.39 -16.20 5.03
C ILE A 112 -18.44 -17.37 4.75
N LYS A 113 -18.13 -18.20 5.76
CA LYS A 113 -17.29 -19.38 5.59
C LYS A 113 -17.93 -20.44 4.67
N LEU A 114 -19.27 -20.49 4.63
CA LEU A 114 -20.02 -21.42 3.77
C LEU A 114 -20.07 -20.97 2.31
N LEU A 115 -19.81 -19.69 2.03
CA LEU A 115 -19.77 -19.18 0.67
C LEU A 115 -18.47 -19.62 -0.03
N PRO A 116 -18.53 -20.06 -1.30
CA PRO A 116 -17.36 -20.24 -2.16
C PRO A 116 -16.52 -18.97 -2.23
N GLN A 117 -15.19 -19.09 -2.33
CA GLN A 117 -14.27 -17.95 -2.26
C GLN A 117 -14.61 -16.84 -3.27
N GLY A 118 -14.92 -17.19 -4.51
CA GLY A 118 -15.26 -16.21 -5.55
C GLY A 118 -16.52 -15.39 -5.27
N LEU A 119 -17.41 -15.86 -4.40
CA LEU A 119 -18.63 -15.15 -4.00
C LEU A 119 -18.42 -14.29 -2.73
N ARG A 120 -17.27 -14.39 -2.08
CA ARG A 120 -16.99 -13.62 -0.85
C ARG A 120 -16.65 -12.19 -1.22
N GLN A 121 -17.40 -11.25 -0.65
CA GLN A 121 -17.15 -9.81 -0.81
C GLN A 121 -16.60 -9.24 0.50
N PRO A 122 -15.44 -8.56 0.48
CA PRO A 122 -14.95 -7.86 1.65
C PRO A 122 -16.00 -6.85 2.16
N PRO A 123 -16.30 -6.81 3.46
CA PRO A 123 -17.28 -5.88 4.03
C PRO A 123 -16.76 -4.43 4.18
N ARG A 124 -15.54 -4.14 3.70
CA ARG A 124 -14.91 -2.83 3.75
C ARG A 124 -14.16 -2.53 2.44
N PRO A 125 -13.91 -1.24 2.13
CA PRO A 125 -12.90 -0.84 1.14
C PRO A 125 -11.57 -1.57 1.35
N ILE A 126 -10.88 -1.93 0.27
CA ILE A 126 -9.64 -2.74 0.28
C ILE A 126 -8.46 -2.01 -0.39
N ASP A 127 -8.59 -0.71 -0.62
CA ASP A 127 -7.60 0.14 -1.28
C ASP A 127 -6.26 0.13 -0.48
N ASP A 128 -6.33 0.02 0.85
CA ASP A 128 -5.16 -0.18 1.71
C ASP A 128 -4.42 -1.49 1.41
N ILE A 129 -5.14 -2.54 1.04
CA ILE A 129 -4.56 -3.82 0.64
C ILE A 129 -3.97 -3.72 -0.76
N VAL A 130 -4.58 -2.94 -1.67
CA VAL A 130 -3.95 -2.60 -2.95
C VAL A 130 -2.60 -1.92 -2.68
N ALA A 131 -2.56 -0.92 -1.80
CA ALA A 131 -1.32 -0.24 -1.41
C ALA A 131 -0.25 -1.20 -0.85
N ILE A 132 -0.63 -2.24 -0.09
CA ILE A 132 0.29 -3.31 0.35
C ILE A 132 0.86 -4.06 -0.86
N LEU A 133 0.00 -4.50 -1.79
CA LEU A 133 0.39 -5.26 -2.97
C LEU A 133 1.33 -4.46 -3.89
N LEU A 134 1.15 -3.14 -4.00
CA LEU A 134 2.06 -2.27 -4.75
C LEU A 134 3.49 -2.33 -4.19
N ILE A 135 3.64 -2.25 -2.87
CA ILE A 135 4.95 -2.34 -2.22
C ILE A 135 5.54 -3.73 -2.47
N GLU A 136 4.76 -4.79 -2.29
CA GLU A 136 5.22 -6.17 -2.52
C GLU A 136 5.69 -6.36 -3.98
N ARG A 137 4.94 -5.86 -4.96
CA ARG A 137 5.31 -5.87 -6.39
C ARG A 137 6.61 -5.12 -6.64
N TYR A 138 6.78 -3.94 -6.05
CA TYR A 138 8.02 -3.17 -6.16
C TYR A 138 9.22 -3.94 -5.60
N LEU A 139 9.10 -4.50 -4.40
CA LEU A 139 10.17 -5.27 -3.75
C LEU A 139 10.53 -6.55 -4.55
N ASN A 140 9.54 -7.20 -5.15
CA ASN A 140 9.77 -8.36 -6.02
C ASN A 140 10.58 -7.98 -7.26
N ARG A 141 10.24 -6.88 -7.94
CA ARG A 141 10.99 -6.39 -9.10
C ARG A 141 12.45 -6.05 -8.77
N LEU A 142 12.71 -5.48 -7.59
CA LEU A 142 14.08 -5.21 -7.13
C LEU A 142 14.88 -6.50 -6.95
N THR A 143 14.25 -7.53 -6.40
CA THR A 143 14.89 -8.83 -6.16
C THR A 143 15.16 -9.57 -7.47
N GLU A 144 14.20 -9.60 -8.40
CA GLU A 144 14.33 -10.21 -9.72
C GLU A 144 15.38 -9.51 -10.61
N SER A 145 15.43 -8.18 -10.56
CA SER A 145 16.45 -7.40 -11.28
C SER A 145 17.85 -7.69 -10.76
N ALA A 146 18.02 -7.85 -9.45
CA ALA A 146 19.29 -8.23 -8.85
C ALA A 146 19.70 -9.67 -9.23
N ALA A 147 18.75 -10.61 -9.25
CA ALA A 147 19.02 -12.00 -9.63
C ALA A 147 19.34 -12.19 -11.12
N SER A 148 18.83 -11.33 -12.01
CA SER A 148 19.06 -11.39 -13.45
C SER A 148 20.39 -10.76 -13.90
N GLN A 149 21.16 -10.19 -12.96
CA GLN A 149 22.48 -9.60 -13.20
C GLN A 149 23.64 -10.54 -12.80
N PHE A 150 23.31 -11.76 -12.37
CA PHE A 150 24.24 -12.86 -12.09
C PHE A 150 23.94 -14.05 -13.02
#